data_AF-A0A9E4J5C9-F1
#
_entry.id   AF-A0A9E4J5C9-F1
#
_cell.length_a   1.000
_cell.length_b   1.000
_cell.length_c   1.000
_cell.angle_alpha   90.00
_cell.angle_beta   90.00
_cell.angle_gamma   90.00
#
_symmetry.space_group_name_H-M   'P 1'
#
loop_
_entity.id
_entity.type
_entity.pdbx_description
1 polymer ?
#
loop_
_entity_poly.entity_id
_entity_poly.type
_entity_poly.pdbx_seq_one_letter_code
_entity_poly.pdbx_strand_id
1 'polypeptide(L)'
;MRPRPEPIVIAWLDSQFRRSLFVTAVTEAEIRAGIAFLPQGQRRRQLARAADRAFGTLFADRILPFDSEAAQAYATIAGRCRRAGRPISQADGQIAAIAHSRNTMLATRNVRDFELTEIRLADPWATPEDTQ
;
A
#
# COMPACT_ATOMS: atom_id res chain seq x y z
N MET A 1 -9.18 0.96 11.38
CA MET A 1 -9.29 2.25 10.65
C MET A 1 -9.47 3.39 11.64
N ARG A 2 -8.62 4.42 11.54
CA ARG A 2 -8.71 5.62 12.38
C ARG A 2 -10.03 6.36 12.07
N PRO A 3 -10.70 6.94 13.08
CA PRO A 3 -12.02 7.56 12.90
C PRO A 3 -11.98 8.88 12.12
N ARG A 4 -10.81 9.51 11.94
CA ARG A 4 -10.64 10.71 11.11
C ARG A 4 -9.41 10.57 10.21
N PRO A 5 -9.55 10.69 8.88
CA PRO A 5 -8.41 10.80 7.98
C PRO A 5 -7.65 12.11 8.23
N GLU A 6 -6.33 12.09 8.05
CA GLU A 6 -5.50 13.28 8.21
C GLU A 6 -5.67 14.20 6.97
N PRO A 7 -6.00 15.50 7.13
CA PRO A 7 -6.33 16.38 6.01
C PRO A 7 -5.23 16.48 4.94
N ILE A 8 -3.96 16.46 5.35
CA ILE A 8 -2.81 16.52 4.43
C ILE A 8 -2.78 15.34 3.45
N VAL A 9 -3.13 14.15 3.92
CA VAL A 9 -3.19 12.93 3.09
C VAL A 9 -4.37 13.00 2.12
N ILE A 10 -5.49 13.59 2.54
CA ILE A 10 -6.64 13.80 1.66
C ILE A 10 -6.27 14.78 0.55
N ALA A 11 -5.66 15.91 0.90
CA ALA A 11 -5.20 16.90 -0.06
C ALA A 11 -4.15 16.32 -1.04
N TRP A 12 -3.25 15.47 -0.55
CA TRP A 12 -2.29 14.75 -1.38
C TRP A 12 -3.01 13.80 -2.36
N LEU A 13 -4.00 13.04 -1.90
CA LEU A 13 -4.78 12.14 -2.75
C LEU A 13 -5.59 12.92 -3.81
N ASP A 14 -6.19 14.04 -3.43
CA ASP A 14 -6.99 14.89 -4.32
C ASP A 14 -6.14 15.60 -5.37
N SER A 15 -4.83 15.79 -5.13
CA SER A 15 -3.90 16.34 -6.13
C SER A 15 -3.40 15.31 -7.15
N GLN A 16 -3.62 14.02 -6.91
CA GLN A 16 -3.24 12.97 -7.86
C GLN A 16 -4.26 12.80 -8.99
N PHE A 17 -3.80 12.43 -10.18
CA PHE A 17 -4.71 11.99 -11.23
C PHE A 17 -5.41 10.70 -10.79
N ARG A 18 -6.74 10.72 -10.66
CA ARG A 18 -7.47 9.59 -10.06
C ARG A 18 -7.14 8.24 -10.69
N ARG A 19 -6.87 8.15 -12.00
CA ARG A 19 -6.54 6.90 -12.70
C ARG A 19 -5.08 6.43 -12.51
N SER A 20 -4.19 7.25 -11.96
CA SER A 20 -2.80 6.86 -11.66
C SER A 20 -2.63 6.24 -10.27
N LEU A 21 -3.69 6.21 -9.46
CA LEU A 21 -3.68 5.54 -8.16
C LEU A 21 -3.97 4.04 -8.30
N PHE A 22 -3.26 3.21 -7.55
CA PHE A 22 -3.46 1.77 -7.54
C PHE A 22 -3.42 1.26 -6.10
N VAL A 23 -3.96 0.07 -5.87
CA VAL A 23 -3.85 -0.64 -4.59
C VAL A 23 -3.27 -2.01 -4.87
N THR A 24 -2.41 -2.53 -3.98
CA THR A 24 -1.93 -3.91 -4.12
C THR A 24 -2.99 -4.88 -3.60
N ALA A 25 -3.05 -6.09 -4.17
CA ALA A 25 -3.89 -7.17 -3.64
C ALA A 25 -3.55 -7.51 -2.19
N VAL A 26 -2.31 -7.26 -1.76
CA VAL A 26 -1.85 -7.44 -0.37
C VAL A 26 -2.54 -6.43 0.55
N THR A 27 -2.56 -5.14 0.17
CA THR A 27 -3.27 -4.09 0.92
C THR A 27 -4.79 -4.34 0.97
N GLU A 28 -5.39 -4.84 -0.13
CA GLU A 28 -6.78 -5.27 -0.10
C GLU A 28 -7.00 -6.41 0.91
N ALA A 29 -6.14 -7.42 0.90
CA ALA A 29 -6.22 -8.55 1.81
C ALA A 29 -6.11 -8.10 3.28
N GLU A 30 -5.18 -7.20 3.61
CA GLU A 30 -5.03 -6.63 4.96
C GLU A 30 -6.28 -5.89 5.42
N ILE A 31 -6.86 -5.04 4.56
CA ILE A 31 -8.08 -4.30 4.88
C ILE A 31 -9.24 -5.27 5.11
N ARG A 32 -9.43 -6.25 4.24
CA ARG A 32 -10.51 -7.24 4.36
C ARG A 32 -10.34 -8.12 5.60
N ALA A 33 -9.12 -8.57 5.90
CA ALA A 33 -8.81 -9.34 7.10
C ALA A 33 -9.09 -8.53 8.37
N GLY A 34 -8.65 -7.26 8.42
CA GLY A 34 -8.93 -6.38 9.56
C GLY A 34 -10.41 -6.16 9.81
N ILE A 35 -11.24 -6.13 8.75
CA ILE A 35 -12.71 -6.06 8.87
C ILE A 35 -13.27 -7.40 9.36
N ALA A 36 -12.75 -8.52 8.85
CA ALA A 36 -13.21 -9.86 9.23
C ALA A 36 -12.94 -10.19 10.70
N PHE A 37 -11.84 -9.67 11.27
CA PHE A 37 -11.49 -9.82 12.67
C PHE A 37 -12.37 -9.00 13.64
N LEU A 38 -13.20 -8.07 13.14
CA LEU A 38 -14.12 -7.34 14.00
C LEU A 38 -15.28 -8.24 14.46
N PRO A 39 -15.78 -8.05 15.71
CA PRO A 39 -17.02 -8.64 16.16
C PRO A 39 -18.18 -8.34 15.20
N GLN A 40 -19.13 -9.26 15.12
CA GLN A 40 -20.34 -9.03 14.33
C GLN A 40 -21.09 -7.81 14.87
N GLY A 41 -21.51 -6.91 13.98
CA GLY A 41 -22.19 -5.69 14.38
C GLY A 41 -22.24 -4.63 13.28
N GLN A 42 -22.82 -3.48 13.62
CA GLN A 42 -23.01 -2.37 12.69
C GLN A 42 -21.69 -1.86 12.10
N ARG A 43 -20.66 -1.72 12.94
CA ARG A 43 -19.32 -1.25 12.52
C ARG A 43 -18.69 -2.15 11.46
N ARG A 44 -18.70 -3.48 11.67
CA ARG A 44 -18.19 -4.45 10.70
C ARG A 44 -18.94 -4.36 9.38
N ARG A 45 -20.28 -4.31 9.40
CA ARG A 45 -21.11 -4.19 8.19
C ARG A 45 -20.84 -2.90 7.41
N GLN A 46 -20.69 -1.77 8.11
CA GLN A 46 -20.39 -0.49 7.48
C GLN A 46 -19.02 -0.49 6.80
N LEU A 47 -17.99 -1.00 7.48
CA LEU A 47 -16.65 -1.09 6.92
C LEU A 47 -16.57 -2.08 5.75
N ALA A 48 -17.23 -3.24 5.84
CA ALA A 48 -17.31 -4.20 4.75
C ALA A 48 -17.92 -3.56 3.49
N ARG A 49 -19.07 -2.89 3.61
CA ARG A 49 -19.70 -2.17 2.49
C ARG A 49 -18.82 -1.07 1.92
N ALA A 50 -18.03 -0.39 2.76
CA ALA A 50 -17.10 0.64 2.28
C ALA A 50 -15.94 0.02 1.50
N ALA A 51 -15.37 -1.09 1.98
CA ALA A 51 -14.34 -1.84 1.28
C ALA A 51 -14.84 -2.40 -0.06
N ASP A 52 -16.06 -2.96 -0.09
CA ASP A 52 -16.64 -3.50 -1.33
C ASP A 52 -16.82 -2.40 -2.39
N ARG A 53 -17.27 -1.20 -2.00
CA ARG A 53 -17.32 -0.05 -2.93
C ARG A 53 -15.93 0.43 -3.36
N ALA A 54 -14.97 0.47 -2.44
CA ALA A 54 -13.61 0.91 -2.76
C ALA A 54 -12.96 -0.02 -3.78
N PHE A 55 -12.96 -1.33 -3.52
CA PHE A 55 -12.28 -2.31 -4.37
C PHE A 55 -13.10 -2.68 -5.61
N GLY A 56 -14.42 -2.85 -5.47
CA GLY A 56 -15.28 -3.27 -6.57
C GLY A 56 -15.74 -2.17 -7.52
N THR A 57 -15.55 -0.89 -7.17
CA THR A 57 -15.98 0.23 -8.03
C THR A 57 -14.88 1.26 -8.24
N LEU A 58 -14.24 1.74 -7.17
CA LEU A 58 -13.20 2.76 -7.33
C LEU A 58 -11.91 2.16 -7.91
N PHE A 59 -11.50 0.99 -7.46
CA PHE A 59 -10.24 0.34 -7.84
C PHE A 59 -10.40 -0.95 -8.66
N ALA A 60 -11.57 -1.23 -9.24
CA ALA A 60 -11.88 -2.51 -9.88
C ALA A 60 -10.78 -3.01 -10.85
N ASP A 61 -10.25 -2.14 -11.71
CA ASP A 61 -9.18 -2.47 -12.68
C ASP A 61 -7.80 -1.97 -12.25
N ARG A 62 -7.65 -1.62 -10.97
CA ARG A 62 -6.45 -0.96 -10.40
C ARG A 62 -5.95 -1.63 -9.13
N ILE A 63 -6.30 -2.91 -8.98
CA ILE A 63 -5.74 -3.80 -7.96
C ILE A 63 -4.58 -4.56 -8.60
N LEU A 64 -3.36 -4.31 -8.15
CA LEU A 64 -2.16 -4.94 -8.67
C LEU A 64 -1.91 -6.29 -7.96
N PRO A 65 -1.85 -7.42 -8.70
CA PRO A 65 -1.65 -8.74 -8.11
C PRO A 65 -0.18 -8.97 -7.73
N PHE A 66 0.06 -9.91 -6.81
CA PHE A 66 1.37 -10.52 -6.62
C PHE A 66 1.56 -11.66 -7.64
N ASP A 67 1.97 -11.30 -8.85
CA ASP A 67 2.20 -12.22 -9.97
C ASP A 67 3.65 -12.75 -10.03
N SER A 68 3.99 -13.49 -11.08
CA SER A 68 5.33 -14.07 -11.25
C SER A 68 6.44 -13.02 -11.39
N GLU A 69 6.16 -11.86 -11.99
CA GLU A 69 7.13 -10.77 -12.09
C GLU A 69 7.38 -10.15 -10.72
N ALA A 70 6.31 -9.91 -9.95
CA ALA A 70 6.42 -9.48 -8.56
C ALA A 70 7.17 -10.53 -7.70
N ALA A 71 6.95 -11.82 -7.91
CA ALA A 71 7.66 -12.87 -7.17
C ALA A 71 9.18 -12.85 -7.42
N GLN A 72 9.62 -12.58 -8.65
CA GLN A 72 11.05 -12.43 -8.97
C GLN A 72 11.66 -11.17 -8.32
N ALA A 73 10.95 -10.05 -8.38
CA ALA A 73 11.35 -8.82 -7.70
C ALA A 73 11.45 -9.03 -6.18
N TYR A 74 10.49 -9.75 -5.59
CA TYR A 74 10.48 -10.08 -4.16
C TYR A 74 11.75 -10.82 -3.74
N ALA A 75 12.15 -11.87 -4.47
CA ALA A 75 13.34 -12.64 -4.13
C ALA A 75 14.61 -11.75 -4.09
N THR A 76 14.71 -10.82 -5.04
CA THR A 76 15.82 -9.86 -5.13
C THR A 76 15.81 -8.89 -3.94
N ILE A 77 14.66 -8.26 -3.68
CA ILE A 77 14.46 -7.29 -2.59
C ILE A 77 14.70 -7.94 -1.23
N ALA A 78 14.04 -9.06 -0.95
CA ALA A 78 14.17 -9.78 0.33
C ALA A 78 15.61 -10.26 0.56
N GLY A 79 16.27 -10.76 -0.49
CA GLY A 79 17.68 -11.15 -0.43
C GLY A 79 18.60 -9.97 -0.11
N ARG A 80 18.37 -8.79 -0.71
CA ARG A 80 19.11 -7.56 -0.42
C ARG A 80 18.91 -7.11 1.02
N CYS A 81 17.66 -6.97 1.46
CA CYS A 81 17.31 -6.57 2.82
C CYS A 81 17.96 -7.50 3.87
N ARG A 82 17.92 -8.82 3.61
CA ARG A 82 18.56 -9.81 4.49
C ARG A 82 20.08 -9.67 4.54
N ARG A 83 20.77 -9.49 3.41
CA ARG A 83 22.23 -9.29 3.37
C ARG A 83 22.66 -8.00 4.08
N ALA A 84 21.81 -6.98 4.07
CA ALA A 84 22.02 -5.72 4.76
C ALA A 84 21.68 -5.77 6.27
N GLY A 85 21.29 -6.92 6.81
CA GLY A 85 20.95 -7.08 8.24
C GLY A 85 19.61 -6.47 8.66
N ARG A 86 18.77 -6.04 7.70
CA ARG A 86 17.45 -5.43 7.93
C ARG A 86 16.39 -6.21 7.14
N PRO A 87 16.02 -7.45 7.54
CA PRO A 87 15.06 -8.25 6.80
C PRO A 87 13.69 -7.53 6.73
N ILE A 88 13.09 -7.54 5.54
CA ILE A 88 11.76 -6.96 5.31
C ILE A 88 10.67 -7.99 5.66
N SER A 89 9.51 -7.50 6.10
CA SER A 89 8.36 -8.38 6.33
C SER A 89 7.87 -8.99 5.01
N GLN A 90 7.17 -10.13 5.07
CA GLN A 90 6.63 -10.75 3.86
C GLN A 90 5.63 -9.83 3.14
N ALA A 91 4.73 -9.17 3.88
CA ALA A 91 3.72 -8.28 3.32
C ALA A 91 4.35 -7.04 2.68
N ASP A 92 5.26 -6.35 3.38
CA ASP A 92 5.98 -5.19 2.84
C ASP A 92 6.85 -5.57 1.65
N GLY A 93 7.50 -6.74 1.71
CA GLY A 93 8.26 -7.27 0.59
C GLY A 93 7.39 -7.52 -0.64
N GLN A 94 6.19 -8.08 -0.47
CA GLN A 94 5.24 -8.27 -1.58
C GLN A 94 4.76 -6.94 -2.15
N ILE A 95 4.44 -5.96 -1.30
CA ILE A 95 4.04 -4.61 -1.72
C ILE A 95 5.16 -3.92 -2.50
N ALA A 96 6.39 -3.95 -1.97
CA ALA A 96 7.57 -3.39 -2.63
C ALA A 96 7.83 -4.06 -3.98
N ALA A 97 7.69 -5.38 -4.04
CA ALA A 97 7.93 -6.15 -5.25
C ALA A 97 6.90 -5.87 -6.36
N ILE A 98 5.63 -5.68 -5.99
CA ILE A 98 4.58 -5.24 -6.93
C ILE A 98 4.89 -3.83 -7.47
N ALA A 99 5.29 -2.91 -6.60
CA ALA A 99 5.68 -1.56 -7.02
C ALA A 99 6.88 -1.59 -7.97
N HIS A 100 7.88 -2.41 -7.64
CA HIS A 100 9.08 -2.61 -8.46
C HIS A 100 8.76 -3.20 -9.83
N SER A 101 8.00 -4.30 -9.90
CA SER A 101 7.71 -4.98 -11.17
C SER A 101 6.91 -4.12 -12.14
N ARG A 102 6.07 -3.21 -11.62
CA ARG A 102 5.26 -2.30 -12.43
C ARG A 102 5.89 -0.91 -12.62
N ASN A 103 7.12 -0.71 -12.13
CA ASN A 103 7.81 0.58 -12.15
C ASN A 103 6.91 1.71 -11.63
N THR A 104 6.21 1.48 -10.51
CA THR A 104 5.34 2.45 -9.86
C THR A 104 5.96 3.00 -8.58
N MET A 105 5.40 4.08 -8.07
CA MET A 105 5.79 4.69 -6.80
C MET A 105 4.90 4.16 -5.68
N LEU A 106 5.49 3.81 -4.54
CA LEU A 106 4.75 3.42 -3.34
C LEU A 106 4.51 4.66 -2.46
N ALA A 107 3.24 4.97 -2.22
CA ALA A 107 2.83 5.97 -1.24
C ALA A 107 2.70 5.31 0.14
N THR A 108 3.56 5.68 1.10
CA THR A 108 3.58 5.11 2.44
C THR A 108 4.13 6.08 3.48
N ARG A 109 3.58 6.02 4.70
CA ARG A 109 4.14 6.73 5.86
C ARG A 109 5.42 6.06 6.38
N ASN A 110 5.58 4.76 6.14
CA ASN A 110 6.68 3.96 6.70
C ASN A 110 7.88 3.94 5.75
N VAL A 111 8.31 5.09 5.24
CA VAL A 111 9.39 5.21 4.24
C VAL A 111 10.63 4.40 4.63
N ARG A 112 11.00 4.42 5.92
CA ARG A 112 12.16 3.71 6.48
C ARG A 112 12.15 2.21 6.22
N ASP A 113 10.98 1.58 6.20
CA ASP A 113 10.86 0.13 6.00
C ASP A 113 11.14 -0.27 4.53
N PHE A 114 11.10 0.70 3.62
CA PHE A 114 11.26 0.49 2.19
C PHE A 114 12.58 1.04 1.62
N GLU A 115 13.44 1.67 2.42
CA GLU A 115 14.71 2.28 1.97
C GLU A 115 15.60 1.32 1.17
N LEU A 116 15.65 0.05 1.58
CA LEU A 116 16.51 -0.96 0.95
C LEU A 116 15.85 -1.64 -0.27
N THR A 117 14.62 -1.25 -0.62
CA THR A 117 13.87 -1.89 -1.71
C THR A 117 14.16 -1.28 -3.08
N GLU A 118 14.83 -0.11 -3.13
CA GLU A 118 15.14 0.66 -4.36
C GLU A 118 13.90 1.07 -5.19
N ILE A 119 12.70 1.01 -4.62
CA ILE A 119 11.49 1.53 -5.26
C ILE A 119 11.38 3.04 -5.06
N ARG A 120 10.63 3.71 -5.93
CA ARG A 120 10.26 5.11 -5.70
C ARG A 120 9.26 5.20 -4.56
N LEU A 121 9.50 6.11 -3.62
CA LEU A 121 8.65 6.33 -2.46
C LEU A 121 8.05 7.74 -2.50
N ALA A 122 6.81 7.86 -2.06
CA ALA A 122 6.20 9.11 -1.67
C ALA A 122 5.69 8.98 -0.23
N ASP A 123 5.90 10.01 0.58
CA ASP A 123 5.26 10.13 1.88
C ASP A 123 4.13 11.18 1.80
N PRO A 124 2.85 10.76 1.75
CA PRO A 124 1.71 11.69 1.75
C PRO A 124 1.59 12.55 3.01
N TRP A 125 2.37 12.28 4.05
CA TRP A 125 2.43 13.06 5.28
C TRP A 125 3.57 14.10 5.28
N ALA A 126 4.51 14.01 4.35
CA ALA A 126 5.56 15.00 4.23
C ALA A 126 4.99 16.35 3.79
N THR A 127 5.44 17.43 4.42
CA THR A 127 5.12 18.77 3.97
C THR A 127 6.06 19.19 2.84
N PRO A 128 5.66 20.15 1.97
CA PRO A 128 6.55 20.68 0.93
C PRO A 128 7.88 21.23 1.47
N GLU A 129 7.94 21.58 2.76
CA GLU A 129 9.13 22.11 3.44
C GLU A 129 10.13 21.01 3.81
N ASP A 130 9.70 19.75 3.91
CA ASP A 130 10.55 18.60 4.28
C ASP A 130 11.45 18.10 3.12
N THR A 131 11.36 18.73 1.95
CA THR A 131 12.13 18.34 0.74
C THR A 131 13.28 19.30 0.43
N GLN A 132 13.71 20.12 1.40
CA GLN A 132 14.77 21.12 1.24
C GLN A 132 16.14 20.61 1.72
#